data_AF-A0AAW5LHW9-F1
#
_entry.id   AF-A0AAW5LHW9-F1
#
_cell.length_a   1.000
_cell.length_b   1.000
_cell.length_c   1.000
_cell.angle_alpha   90.00
_cell.angle_beta   90.00
_cell.angle_gamma   90.00
#
_symmetry.space_group_name_H-M   'P 1'
#
loop_
_entity.id
_entity.type
_entity.pdbx_description
1 polymer ?
#
loop_
_entity_poly.entity_id
_entity_poly.type
_entity_poly.pdbx_seq_one_letter_code
_entity_poly.pdbx_strand_id
1 'polypeptide(L)'
;MTPKEWTAWINGAKESFLDQQELNIHLAKANQVAQAKGNKLKVMQRNIDKARKSIYQENDTYKAERKAELEKRKRIREVQKQEGKAFFDQLKRKEG
;
A
#
# COMPACT_ATOMS: atom_id res chain seq x y z
N MET A 1 -13.47 -20.47 20.86
CA MET A 1 -13.18 -19.73 19.63
C MET A 1 -14.43 -19.73 18.76
N THR A 2 -15.02 -18.57 18.49
CA THR A 2 -16.23 -18.43 17.67
C THR A 2 -15.92 -18.59 16.18
N PRO A 3 -16.91 -18.88 15.32
CA PRO A 3 -16.69 -18.94 13.87
C PRO A 3 -16.05 -17.65 13.32
N LYS A 4 -16.40 -16.49 13.88
CA LYS A 4 -15.81 -15.19 13.51
C LYS A 4 -14.33 -15.10 13.92
N GLU A 5 -13.99 -15.54 15.14
CA GLU A 5 -12.61 -15.57 15.62
C GLU A 5 -11.75 -16.54 14.80
N TRP A 6 -12.31 -17.66 14.36
CA TRP A 6 -11.65 -18.61 13.46
C TRP A 6 -11.37 -18.06 12.08
N THR A 7 -12.35 -17.39 11.46
CA THR A 7 -12.12 -16.70 10.19
C THR A 7 -11.08 -15.59 10.34
N ALA A 8 -11.12 -14.82 11.43
CA ALA A 8 -10.14 -13.77 11.71
C ALA A 8 -8.72 -14.33 11.88
N TRP A 9 -8.57 -15.43 12.61
CA TRP A 9 -7.28 -16.10 12.79
C TRP A 9 -6.72 -16.64 11.47
N ILE A 10 -7.56 -17.28 10.64
CA ILE A 10 -7.17 -17.74 9.29
C ILE A 10 -6.71 -16.56 8.43
N ASN A 11 -7.44 -15.44 8.48
CA ASN A 11 -7.10 -14.26 7.69
C ASN A 11 -5.78 -13.64 8.17
N GLY A 12 -5.57 -13.53 9.49
CA GLY A 12 -4.29 -13.06 10.04
C GLY A 12 -3.10 -13.94 9.65
N ALA A 13 -3.29 -15.26 9.60
CA ALA A 13 -2.27 -16.19 9.12
C ALA A 13 -1.94 -15.97 7.63
N LYS A 14 -2.96 -15.77 6.79
CA LYS A 14 -2.77 -15.43 5.36
C LYS A 14 -2.06 -14.09 5.19
N GLU A 15 -2.39 -13.09 6.00
CA GLU A 15 -1.70 -11.80 5.97
C GLU A 15 -0.23 -11.91 6.35
N SER A 16 0.06 -12.62 7.44
CA SER A 16 1.43 -12.84 7.90
C SER A 16 2.31 -13.48 6.83
N PHE A 17 1.73 -14.43 6.07
CA PHE A 17 2.40 -15.04 4.93
C PHE A 17 2.65 -14.04 3.79
N LEU A 18 1.69 -13.18 3.48
CA LEU A 18 1.85 -12.14 2.45
C LEU A 18 2.88 -11.07 2.87
N ASP A 19 2.93 -10.72 4.15
CA ASP A 19 3.92 -9.80 4.71
C ASP A 19 5.35 -10.36 4.56
N GLN A 20 5.52 -11.66 4.80
CA GLN A 20 6.80 -12.33 4.61
C GLN A 20 7.24 -12.32 3.13
N GLN A 21 6.30 -12.50 2.19
CA GLN A 21 6.61 -12.38 0.76
C GLN A 21 6.98 -10.95 0.37
N GLU A 22 6.27 -9.95 0.90
CA GLU A 22 6.57 -8.54 0.66
C GLU A 22 7.96 -8.16 1.19
N LEU A 23 8.33 -8.63 2.39
CA LEU A 23 9.67 -8.47 2.94
C LEU A 23 10.75 -9.04 2.00
N ASN A 24 10.53 -10.23 1.46
CA ASN A 24 11.46 -10.84 0.49
C ASN A 24 11.61 -10.00 -0.79
N ILE A 25 10.53 -9.38 -1.27
CA ILE A 25 10.59 -8.46 -2.42
C ILE A 25 11.41 -7.21 -2.06
N HIS A 26 11.24 -6.66 -0.85
CA HIS A 26 12.01 -5.51 -0.41
C HIS A 26 13.50 -5.82 -0.29
N LEU A 27 13.85 -6.97 0.30
CA LEU A 27 15.24 -7.44 0.36
C LEU A 27 15.81 -7.66 -1.05
N ALA A 28 15.05 -8.25 -1.97
CA ALA A 28 15.47 -8.44 -3.35
C ALA A 28 15.55 -7.12 -4.15
N LYS A 29 14.84 -6.07 -3.74
CA LYS A 29 14.97 -4.71 -4.30
C LYS A 29 16.20 -3.98 -3.76
N ALA A 30 16.50 -4.16 -2.47
CA ALA A 30 17.65 -3.57 -1.81
C ALA A 30 18.97 -4.22 -2.24
N ASN A 31 18.96 -5.55 -2.42
CA ASN A 31 20.07 -6.29 -3.00
C ASN A 31 20.01 -6.14 -4.52
N GLN A 32 21.16 -6.01 -5.20
CA GLN A 32 21.28 -5.70 -6.64
C GLN A 32 20.53 -6.64 -7.62
N VAL A 33 19.89 -7.70 -7.11
CA VAL A 33 18.90 -8.55 -7.81
C VAL A 33 17.79 -7.72 -8.48
N ALA A 34 17.45 -6.56 -7.93
CA ALA A 34 16.46 -5.64 -8.49
C ALA A 34 16.74 -5.23 -9.93
N GLN A 35 18.01 -4.98 -10.28
CA GLN A 35 18.39 -4.56 -11.63
C GLN A 35 18.18 -5.71 -12.64
N ALA A 36 18.39 -6.96 -12.22
CA ALA A 36 18.19 -8.14 -13.08
C ALA A 36 16.73 -8.64 -13.14
N LYS A 37 15.93 -8.43 -12.08
CA LYS A 37 14.58 -9.05 -11.94
C LYS A 37 13.44 -8.05 -11.70
N GLY A 38 13.66 -6.75 -11.91
CA GLY A 38 12.72 -5.68 -11.58
C GLY A 38 11.27 -5.89 -12.09
N ASN A 39 11.09 -6.40 -13.31
CA ASN A 39 9.75 -6.69 -13.85
C ASN A 39 9.05 -7.86 -13.12
N LYS A 40 9.80 -8.91 -12.76
CA LYS A 40 9.25 -10.05 -12.00
C LYS A 40 8.85 -9.62 -10.57
N LEU A 41 9.66 -8.78 -9.93
CA LEU A 41 9.36 -8.22 -8.61
C LEU A 41 8.09 -7.35 -8.63
N LYS A 42 7.88 -6.57 -9.70
CA LYS A 42 6.62 -5.81 -9.90
C LYS A 42 5.40 -6.72 -10.04
N VAL A 43 5.52 -7.84 -10.77
CA VAL A 43 4.42 -8.81 -10.92
C VAL A 43 4.12 -9.50 -9.58
N MET A 44 5.15 -9.90 -8.84
CA MET A 44 4.98 -10.48 -7.50
C MET A 44 4.27 -9.51 -6.55
N GLN A 45 4.66 -8.24 -6.52
CA GLN A 45 3.97 -7.22 -5.74
C GLN A 45 2.49 -7.10 -6.11
N ARG A 46 2.16 -7.08 -7.40
CA ARG A 46 0.76 -7.02 -7.86
C ARG A 46 -0.04 -8.26 -7.44
N ASN A 47 0.59 -9.43 -7.41
CA ASN A 47 -0.07 -10.66 -6.97
C ASN A 47 -0.33 -10.64 -5.46
N ILE A 48 0.60 -10.12 -4.66
CA ILE A 48 0.40 -9.88 -3.22
C ILE A 48 -0.78 -8.92 -3.00
N ASP A 49 -0.83 -7.81 -3.75
CA ASP A 49 -1.93 -6.84 -3.64
C ASP A 49 -3.29 -7.45 -4.00
N LYS A 50 -3.34 -8.34 -5.00
CA LYS A 50 -4.55 -9.09 -5.36
C LYS A 50 -4.95 -10.07 -4.25
N ALA A 51 -4.00 -10.82 -3.70
CA ALA A 51 -4.25 -11.76 -2.61
C ALA A 51 -4.75 -11.05 -1.33
N ARG A 52 -4.17 -9.90 -0.99
CA ARG A 52 -4.67 -9.06 0.11
C ARG A 52 -6.11 -8.62 -0.16
N LYS A 53 -6.42 -8.17 -1.38
CA LYS A 53 -7.81 -7.81 -1.75
C LYS A 53 -8.77 -9.00 -1.62
N SER A 54 -8.36 -10.21 -2.00
CA SER A 54 -9.24 -11.39 -1.91
C SER A 54 -9.50 -11.86 -0.49
N ILE A 55 -8.54 -11.69 0.44
CA ILE A 55 -8.74 -12.00 1.87
C ILE A 55 -9.93 -11.22 2.46
N TYR A 56 -10.17 -10.02 1.92
CA TYR A 56 -11.15 -9.10 2.44
C TYR A 56 -12.33 -8.81 1.49
N GLN A 57 -12.39 -9.46 0.33
CA GLN A 57 -13.44 -9.23 -0.65
C GLN A 57 -14.83 -9.60 -0.15
N GLU A 58 -14.92 -10.49 0.85
CA GLU A 58 -16.15 -10.90 1.52
C GLU A 58 -16.42 -10.13 2.82
N ASN A 59 -15.55 -9.18 3.20
CA ASN A 59 -15.67 -8.44 4.45
C ASN A 59 -16.00 -6.96 4.20
N ASP A 60 -17.29 -6.62 4.28
CA ASP A 60 -17.80 -5.29 3.97
C ASP A 60 -17.24 -4.17 4.87
N THR A 61 -16.86 -4.49 6.11
CA THR A 61 -16.19 -3.53 7.00
C THR A 61 -14.79 -3.17 6.50
N TYR A 62 -14.00 -4.14 6.02
CA TYR A 62 -12.69 -3.85 5.45
C TYR A 62 -12.78 -2.98 4.18
N LYS A 63 -13.76 -3.22 3.32
CA LYS A 63 -14.00 -2.37 2.14
C LYS A 63 -14.29 -0.93 2.57
N ALA A 64 -15.07 -0.73 3.61
CA ALA A 64 -15.40 0.59 4.15
C ALA A 64 -14.15 1.29 4.74
N GLU A 65 -13.38 0.59 5.57
CA GLU A 65 -12.14 1.11 6.17
C GLU A 65 -11.10 1.47 5.10
N ARG A 66 -10.91 0.60 4.09
CA ARG A 66 -9.96 0.87 3.03
C ARG A 66 -10.37 2.04 2.15
N LYS A 67 -11.68 2.21 1.92
CA LYS A 67 -12.23 3.38 1.22
C LYS A 67 -11.97 4.66 2.01
N ALA A 68 -12.18 4.64 3.33
CA ALA A 68 -11.90 5.79 4.20
C ALA A 68 -10.41 6.18 4.17
N GLU A 69 -9.50 5.20 4.23
CA GLU A 69 -8.05 5.43 4.15
C GLU A 69 -7.62 6.02 2.79
N LEU A 70 -8.20 5.54 1.68
CA LEU A 70 -7.94 6.10 0.35
C LEU A 70 -8.42 7.56 0.23
N GLU A 71 -9.59 7.89 0.77
CA GLU A 71 -10.10 9.26 0.79
C GLU A 71 -9.22 10.19 1.65
N LYS A 72 -8.74 9.70 2.80
CA LYS A 72 -7.77 10.44 3.63
C LYS A 72 -6.49 10.76 2.86
N ARG A 73 -5.93 9.79 2.13
CA ARG A 73 -4.72 10.00 1.31
C ARG A 73 -4.93 11.00 0.18
N LYS A 74 -6.11 11.01 -0.45
CA LYS A 74 -6.45 12.01 -1.48
C LYS A 74 -6.47 13.42 -0.89
N ARG A 75 -7.09 13.60 0.28
CA ARG A 75 -7.13 14.90 0.97
C ARG A 75 -5.71 15.40 1.29
N ILE A 76 -4.87 14.55 1.86
CA ILE A 76 -3.47 14.90 2.16
C ILE A 76 -2.72 15.32 0.90
N ARG A 77 -2.87 14.56 -0.19
CA ARG A 77 -2.21 14.89 -1.48
C ARG A 77 -2.65 16.25 -2.01
N GLU A 78 -3.91 16.62 -1.85
CA GLU A 78 -4.42 17.90 -2.33
C GLU A 78 -3.87 19.07 -1.50
N VAL A 79 -3.77 18.91 -0.18
CA VAL A 79 -3.10 19.86 0.70
C VAL A 79 -1.64 20.04 0.29
N GLN A 80 -0.91 18.94 0.09
CA GLN A 80 0.49 18.97 -0.34
C GLN A 80 0.69 19.69 -1.68
N LYS A 81 -0.24 19.54 -2.62
CA LYS A 81 -0.18 20.29 -3.90
C LYS A 81 -0.39 21.78 -3.69
N GLN A 82 -1.35 22.16 -2.84
CA GLN A 82 -1.63 23.57 -2.54
C GLN A 82 -0.44 24.21 -1.83
N GLU A 83 0.13 23.54 -0.83
CA GLU A 83 1.34 23.96 -0.13
C GLU A 83 2.53 24.07 -1.09
N GLY A 84 2.73 23.07 -1.95
CA GLY A 84 3.78 23.08 -2.97
C GLY A 84 3.63 24.23 -3.96
N LYS A 85 2.40 24.54 -4.40
CA LYS A 85 2.12 25.70 -5.26
C LYS A 85 2.46 27.01 -4.55
N ALA A 86 2.01 27.17 -3.31
CA ALA A 86 2.28 28.37 -2.51
C ALA A 86 3.79 28.57 -2.27
N PHE A 87 4.53 27.50 -2.01
CA PHE A 87 5.99 27.54 -1.87
C PHE A 87 6.67 27.98 -3.17
N PHE A 88 6.26 27.41 -4.31
CA PHE A 88 6.82 27.76 -5.61
C PHE A 88 6.52 29.22 -6.00
N ASP A 89 5.30 29.69 -5.71
CA ASP A 89 4.89 31.08 -5.92
C ASP A 89 5.62 32.07 -4.98
N GLN A 90 6.05 31.62 -3.79
CA GLN A 90 6.93 32.41 -2.91
C GLN A 90 8.38 32.45 -3.44
N LEU A 91 8.90 31.35 -3.98
CA LEU A 91 10.23 31.30 -4.58
C LEU A 91 10.34 32.24 -5.78
N LYS A 92 9.38 32.18 -6.70
CA LYS A 92 9.31 33.08 -7.86
C LYS A 92 9.28 34.56 -7.49
N ARG A 93 8.67 34.91 -6.36
CA ARG A 93 8.61 36.30 -5.86
C ARG A 93 9.90 36.76 -5.17
N LYS A 94 10.79 35.86 -4.79
CA LYS A 94 12.10 36.19 -4.19
C LYS A 94 13.22 36.26 -5.22
N GLU A 95 13.07 35.63 -6.38
CA GLU A 95 14.06 35.57 -7.45
C GLU A 95 13.85 36.63 -8.56
N GLY A 96 12.72 37.34 -8.55
CA GLY A 96 12.44 38.48 -9.43
C GLY A 96 12.42 39.78 -8.66
#